data_AF-A0A3D4C4X9-F1
#
_entry.id   AF-A0A3D4C4X9-F1
#
_cell.length_a   1.000
_cell.length_b   1.000
_cell.length_c   1.000
_cell.angle_alpha   90.00
_cell.angle_beta   90.00
_cell.angle_gamma   90.00
#
_symmetry.space_group_name_H-M   'P 1'
#
loop_
_entity.id
_entity.type
_entity.pdbx_description
1 polymer ?
#
loop_
_entity_poly.entity_id
_entity_poly.type
_entity_poly.pdbx_seq_one_letter_code
_entity_poly.pdbx_strand_id
1 'polypeptide(L)'
;MFRISKQQTFSVIRFLLIDQVGKKMRIIHGGTWLLLAIPLWLTTEVINPRIVQAYTARVDLLMESLPEESYDTLLRRAEAAARATTQRSFDQDILVTEVSVIISAQNRGSTAPILSLEVSRPQWRISPDPQIWTTYFKTARDLLLFGQ
;
A
#
# COMPACT_ATOMS: atom_id res chain seq x y z
N MET A 1 24.79 -111.26 -9.64
CA MET A 1 25.30 -111.13 -8.24
C MET A 1 24.62 -109.90 -7.62
N PHE A 2 24.14 -110.00 -6.38
CA PHE A 2 23.42 -109.01 -5.53
C PHE A 2 23.69 -107.50 -5.82
N ARG A 3 22.76 -106.53 -5.62
CA ARG A 3 21.52 -106.46 -4.80
C ARG A 3 20.55 -105.32 -5.26
N ILE A 4 19.36 -105.23 -4.63
CA ILE A 4 18.15 -104.43 -4.98
C ILE A 4 17.73 -103.55 -3.75
N SER A 5 17.06 -102.38 -3.83
CA SER A 5 16.94 -101.28 -4.83
C SER A 5 16.06 -100.11 -4.27
N LYS A 6 16.19 -98.89 -4.85
CA LYS A 6 15.35 -97.65 -4.76
C LYS A 6 14.83 -97.05 -3.42
N GLN A 7 14.98 -95.71 -3.36
CA GLN A 7 14.11 -94.66 -2.76
C GLN A 7 14.14 -94.33 -1.24
N GLN A 8 13.56 -93.14 -0.94
CA GLN A 8 13.27 -92.47 0.36
C GLN A 8 14.36 -91.48 0.89
N THR A 9 14.15 -90.28 1.50
CA THR A 9 13.09 -89.26 1.80
C THR A 9 13.13 -88.79 3.29
N PHE A 10 12.66 -87.55 3.57
CA PHE A 10 12.45 -86.86 4.89
C PHE A 10 13.68 -86.10 5.49
N SER A 11 13.62 -84.81 5.87
CA SER A 11 12.89 -84.04 6.94
C SER A 11 13.62 -84.11 8.32
N VAL A 12 13.69 -83.15 9.27
CA VAL A 12 12.72 -82.14 9.81
C VAL A 12 13.43 -80.96 10.58
N ILE A 13 13.01 -79.69 10.33
CA ILE A 13 12.79 -78.45 11.16
C ILE A 13 13.52 -78.12 12.53
N ARG A 14 13.95 -76.82 12.67
CA ARG A 14 14.10 -75.86 13.86
C ARG A 14 15.33 -75.84 14.81
N PHE A 15 15.84 -74.61 15.06
CA PHE A 15 16.09 -73.87 16.36
C PHE A 15 16.69 -72.48 15.98
N LEU A 16 16.01 -71.32 16.09
CA LEU A 16 15.78 -70.38 17.22
C LEU A 16 17.00 -69.65 17.86
N LEU A 17 17.01 -68.31 17.66
CA LEU A 17 17.50 -67.20 18.52
C LEU A 17 18.92 -67.21 19.14
N ILE A 18 19.73 -66.22 18.72
CA ILE A 18 20.70 -65.49 19.56
C ILE A 18 20.47 -63.98 19.34
N ASP A 19 20.61 -63.17 20.38
CA ASP A 19 20.09 -61.80 20.49
C ASP A 19 21.13 -60.80 21.04
N GLN A 20 20.99 -59.53 20.62
CA GLN A 20 21.59 -58.29 21.16
C GLN A 20 23.10 -57.97 21.16
N VAL A 21 23.31 -56.64 21.25
CA VAL A 21 24.50 -55.85 21.66
C VAL A 21 25.66 -55.72 20.64
N GLY A 22 25.96 -54.53 20.08
CA GLY A 22 25.21 -53.27 20.15
C GLY A 22 26.02 -52.04 19.71
N LYS A 23 25.31 -50.89 19.65
CA LYS A 23 25.79 -49.52 19.92
C LYS A 23 27.04 -49.00 19.15
N LYS A 24 26.83 -47.92 18.37
CA LYS A 24 27.55 -46.61 18.42
C LYS A 24 28.01 -46.04 17.06
N MET A 25 27.32 -44.97 16.61
CA MET A 25 27.82 -43.90 15.69
C MET A 25 28.16 -44.34 14.24
N ARG A 26 27.92 -43.59 13.16
CA ARG A 26 27.51 -42.19 12.86
C ARG A 26 26.66 -42.26 11.57
N ILE A 27 25.52 -41.60 11.41
CA ILE A 27 25.37 -40.16 11.10
C ILE A 27 26.44 -39.64 10.10
N ILE A 28 26.40 -40.08 8.83
CA ILE A 28 27.24 -39.51 7.74
C ILE A 28 26.47 -39.33 6.40
N HIS A 29 25.14 -39.53 6.35
CA HIS A 29 24.36 -39.40 5.09
C HIS A 29 23.33 -38.27 5.06
N GLY A 30 23.12 -37.53 6.16
CA GLY A 30 22.17 -36.41 6.22
C GLY A 30 22.75 -35.04 5.84
N GLY A 31 24.08 -34.85 5.91
CA GLY A 31 24.69 -33.52 5.75
C GLY A 31 24.87 -33.05 4.30
N THR A 32 25.00 -33.98 3.35
CA THR A 32 25.47 -33.64 1.99
C THR A 32 24.38 -33.02 1.09
N TRP A 33 23.10 -33.25 1.39
CA TRP A 33 21.98 -32.74 0.58
C TRP A 33 21.46 -31.36 1.00
N LEU A 34 21.98 -30.78 2.09
CA LEU A 34 21.49 -29.52 2.66
C LEU A 34 22.34 -28.29 2.33
N LEU A 35 23.31 -28.42 1.41
CA LEU A 35 24.20 -27.32 0.98
C LEU A 35 24.02 -26.90 -0.50
N LEU A 36 23.17 -27.59 -1.27
CA LEU A 36 22.89 -27.24 -2.68
C LEU A 36 21.59 -26.43 -2.88
N ALA A 37 20.81 -26.21 -1.81
CA ALA A 37 19.56 -25.42 -1.83
C ALA A 37 19.75 -23.94 -1.43
N ILE A 38 21.00 -23.50 -1.28
CA ILE A 38 21.37 -22.17 -0.77
C ILE A 38 22.59 -21.70 -1.61
N PRO A 39 22.41 -21.00 -2.75
CA PRO A 39 21.95 -19.60 -2.72
C PRO A 39 21.24 -19.09 -3.99
N LEU A 40 19.94 -18.75 -3.92
CA LEU A 40 19.22 -18.11 -5.03
C LEU A 40 18.23 -17.00 -4.59
N TRP A 41 18.46 -16.43 -3.40
CA TRP A 41 17.62 -15.39 -2.77
C TRP A 41 18.43 -14.12 -2.40
N LEU A 42 19.32 -13.66 -3.29
CA LEU A 42 20.24 -12.53 -3.01
C LEU A 42 20.28 -11.45 -4.11
N THR A 43 19.25 -11.35 -4.96
CA THR A 43 19.24 -10.40 -6.10
C THR A 43 17.97 -9.55 -6.24
N THR A 44 17.03 -9.59 -5.29
CA THR A 44 15.68 -8.99 -5.45
C THR A 44 15.42 -7.69 -4.67
N GLU A 45 16.42 -7.08 -4.03
CA GLU A 45 16.25 -5.85 -3.22
C GLU A 45 17.10 -4.66 -3.69
N VAL A 46 17.02 -4.31 -4.98
CA VAL A 46 17.60 -3.04 -5.50
C VAL A 46 16.58 -2.17 -6.25
N ILE A 47 15.33 -2.61 -6.37
CA ILE A 47 14.20 -1.72 -6.69
C ILE A 47 13.59 -1.26 -5.35
N ASN A 48 14.36 -0.49 -4.59
CA ASN A 48 13.75 0.44 -3.66
C ASN A 48 13.17 1.55 -4.54
N PRO A 49 11.84 1.62 -4.79
CA PRO A 49 11.28 2.74 -5.52
C PRO A 49 11.73 3.97 -4.76
N ARG A 50 12.41 4.90 -5.43
CA ARG A 50 12.77 6.16 -4.80
C ARG A 50 11.44 6.88 -4.58
N ILE A 51 10.85 6.66 -3.40
CA ILE A 51 9.72 7.43 -2.90
C ILE A 51 10.29 8.83 -2.76
N VAL A 52 10.21 9.59 -3.84
CA VAL A 52 10.25 11.04 -3.80
C VAL A 52 9.04 11.37 -2.96
N GLN A 53 9.28 11.54 -1.66
CA GLN A 53 8.30 12.02 -0.72
C GLN A 53 8.00 13.46 -1.16
N ALA A 54 7.08 13.59 -2.12
CA ALA A 54 6.41 14.85 -2.36
C ALA A 54 5.83 15.24 -1.00
N TYR A 55 6.38 16.28 -0.41
CA TYR A 55 5.94 16.75 0.89
C TYR A 55 4.68 17.56 0.63
N THR A 56 3.58 16.83 0.47
CA THR A 56 2.27 17.37 0.10
C THR A 56 1.60 17.97 1.33
N ALA A 57 1.55 19.29 1.40
CA ALA A 57 0.76 19.97 2.42
C ALA A 57 -0.73 19.78 2.09
N ARG A 58 -1.48 19.13 3.00
CA ARG A 58 -2.94 18.99 2.90
C ARG A 58 -3.61 20.02 3.79
N VAL A 59 -4.56 20.78 3.25
CA VAL A 59 -5.31 21.78 4.01
C VAL A 59 -6.80 21.65 3.71
N ASP A 60 -7.56 21.24 4.73
CA ASP A 60 -9.03 21.22 4.68
C ASP A 60 -9.57 22.52 5.27
N LEU A 61 -10.39 23.25 4.50
CA LEU A 61 -11.03 24.49 4.94
C LEU A 61 -12.55 24.33 4.95
N LEU A 62 -13.19 24.76 6.03
CA LEU A 62 -14.63 24.90 6.12
C LEU A 62 -15.02 26.39 6.07
N MET A 63 -15.97 26.74 5.21
CA MET A 63 -16.50 28.11 5.10
C MET A 63 -18.00 28.14 5.31
N GLU A 64 -18.46 29.06 6.16
CA GLU A 64 -19.89 29.35 6.29
C GLU A 64 -20.34 30.31 5.18
N SER A 65 -21.47 29.98 4.57
CA SER A 65 -22.19 30.88 3.65
C SER A 65 -22.74 32.06 4.42
N LEU A 66 -22.61 33.26 3.84
CA LEU A 66 -23.22 34.47 4.39
C LEU A 66 -24.72 34.51 4.09
N PRO A 67 -25.54 35.24 4.88
CA PRO A 67 -26.94 35.49 4.57
C PRO A 67 -27.10 36.12 3.19
N GLU A 68 -28.05 35.63 2.39
CA GLU A 68 -28.31 36.06 1.01
C GLU A 68 -27.11 35.93 0.03
N GLU A 69 -26.07 35.17 0.38
CA GLU A 69 -24.95 34.90 -0.54
C GLU A 69 -25.39 33.97 -1.68
N SER A 70 -25.03 34.30 -2.92
CA SER A 70 -25.21 33.38 -4.06
C SER A 70 -24.10 32.34 -4.10
N TYR A 71 -24.37 31.16 -4.65
CA TYR A 71 -23.37 30.10 -4.84
C TYR A 71 -22.12 30.61 -5.58
N ASP A 72 -22.29 31.44 -6.61
CA ASP A 72 -21.19 32.06 -7.36
C ASP A 72 -20.34 33.02 -6.51
N THR A 73 -20.93 33.68 -5.52
CA THR A 73 -20.20 34.59 -4.61
C THR A 73 -19.40 33.78 -3.59
N LEU A 74 -20.02 32.76 -3.00
CA LEU A 74 -19.38 31.79 -2.12
C LEU A 74 -18.20 31.11 -2.83
N LEU A 75 -18.37 30.72 -4.09
CA LEU A 75 -17.34 30.05 -4.87
C LEU A 75 -16.13 30.95 -5.14
N ARG A 76 -16.33 32.21 -5.56
CA ARG A 76 -15.22 33.19 -5.70
C ARG A 76 -14.48 33.45 -4.38
N ARG A 77 -15.23 33.49 -3.27
CA ARG A 77 -14.67 33.66 -1.92
C ARG A 77 -13.82 32.45 -1.51
N ALA A 78 -14.25 31.26 -1.88
CA ALA A 78 -13.49 30.02 -1.72
C ALA A 78 -12.22 29.97 -2.60
N GLU A 79 -12.30 30.37 -3.87
CA GLU A 79 -11.12 30.48 -4.76
C GLU A 79 -10.06 31.44 -4.21
N ALA A 80 -10.49 32.62 -3.72
CA ALA A 80 -9.59 33.59 -3.09
C ALA A 80 -8.89 33.00 -1.84
N ALA A 81 -9.61 32.24 -1.03
CA ALA A 81 -9.05 31.55 0.13
C ALA A 81 -8.16 30.34 -0.25
N ALA A 82 -8.49 29.60 -1.32
CA ALA A 82 -7.63 28.56 -1.89
C ALA A 82 -6.27 29.13 -2.32
N ARG A 83 -6.30 30.26 -3.02
CA ARG A 83 -5.10 31.01 -3.43
C ARG A 83 -4.26 31.47 -2.24
N ALA A 84 -4.90 32.11 -1.25
CA ALA A 84 -4.22 32.61 -0.06
C ALA A 84 -3.59 31.48 0.77
N THR A 85 -4.29 30.35 0.88
CA THR A 85 -3.83 29.15 1.60
C THR A 85 -2.68 28.47 0.86
N THR A 86 -2.82 28.26 -0.45
CA THR A 86 -1.76 27.65 -1.28
C THR A 86 -0.48 28.46 -1.24
N GLN A 87 -0.59 29.78 -1.40
CA GLN A 87 0.55 30.69 -1.29
C GLN A 87 1.20 30.60 0.10
N ARG A 88 0.40 30.67 1.17
CA ARG A 88 0.87 30.55 2.55
C ARG A 88 1.56 29.21 2.83
N SER A 89 1.02 28.09 2.34
CA SER A 89 1.64 26.77 2.51
C SER A 89 3.01 26.66 1.83
N PHE A 90 3.18 27.27 0.64
CA PHE A 90 4.49 27.36 0.00
C PHE A 90 5.45 28.33 0.71
N ASP A 91 4.96 29.41 1.29
CA ASP A 91 5.79 30.42 1.98
C ASP A 91 6.21 29.98 3.39
N GLN A 92 5.38 29.20 4.09
CA GLN A 92 5.63 28.73 5.46
C GLN A 92 6.67 27.62 5.55
N ASP A 93 6.72 26.72 4.57
CA ASP A 93 7.64 25.59 4.56
C ASP A 93 8.27 25.42 3.17
N ILE A 94 9.60 25.55 3.11
CA ILE A 94 10.41 25.43 1.90
C ILE A 94 10.41 23.99 1.37
N LEU A 95 10.22 22.99 2.23
CA LEU A 95 10.19 21.57 1.87
C LEU A 95 8.90 21.17 1.15
N VAL A 96 7.81 21.94 1.30
CA VAL A 96 6.54 21.70 0.60
C VAL A 96 6.75 21.81 -0.91
N THR A 97 6.70 20.66 -1.58
CA THR A 97 6.79 20.56 -3.04
C THR A 97 5.43 20.69 -3.72
N GLU A 98 4.37 20.37 -2.99
CA GLU A 98 3.01 20.21 -3.50
C GLU A 98 1.99 20.61 -2.43
N VAL A 99 0.88 21.21 -2.84
CA VAL A 99 -0.21 21.59 -1.95
C VAL A 99 -1.51 21.03 -2.49
N SER A 100 -2.28 20.39 -1.62
CA SER A 100 -3.64 19.91 -1.86
C SER A 100 -4.58 20.62 -0.88
N VAL A 101 -5.44 21.49 -1.39
CA VAL A 101 -6.44 22.22 -0.60
C VAL A 101 -7.82 21.69 -0.94
N ILE A 102 -8.57 21.19 0.03
CA ILE A 102 -9.98 20.87 -0.13
C ILE A 102 -10.79 21.93 0.62
N ILE A 103 -11.75 22.54 -0.07
CA ILE A 103 -12.63 23.54 0.54
C ILE A 103 -14.04 23.00 0.56
N SER A 104 -14.56 22.86 1.77
CA SER A 104 -15.97 22.61 2.03
C SER A 104 -16.66 23.90 2.42
N ALA A 105 -17.90 24.04 2.00
CA ALA A 105 -18.78 25.08 2.50
C ALA A 105 -19.90 24.50 3.37
N GLN A 106 -20.52 25.34 4.18
CA GLN A 106 -21.74 25.07 4.91
C GLN A 106 -22.79 26.13 4.59
N ASN A 107 -24.01 25.69 4.30
CA ASN A 107 -25.18 26.57 4.14
C ASN A 107 -26.40 25.92 4.82
N ARG A 108 -27.14 26.69 5.62
CA ARG A 108 -28.36 26.25 6.34
C ARG A 108 -28.21 24.89 7.06
N GLY A 109 -27.03 24.60 7.62
CA GLY A 109 -26.71 23.35 8.32
C GLY A 109 -26.30 22.16 7.44
N SER A 110 -26.32 22.29 6.11
CA SER A 110 -25.77 21.30 5.17
C SER A 110 -24.33 21.65 4.82
N THR A 111 -23.43 20.66 4.78
CA THR A 111 -22.00 20.85 4.47
C THR A 111 -21.59 19.95 3.30
N ALA A 112 -20.84 20.51 2.34
CA ALA A 112 -20.33 19.80 1.18
C ALA A 112 -18.99 20.38 0.67
N PRO A 113 -18.10 19.54 0.09
CA PRO A 113 -16.93 20.03 -0.64
C PRO A 113 -17.38 20.79 -1.88
N ILE A 114 -16.89 22.03 -2.06
CA ILE A 114 -17.22 22.90 -3.21
C ILE A 114 -16.12 22.91 -4.26
N LEU A 115 -14.85 22.88 -3.83
CA LEU A 115 -13.70 22.80 -4.72
C LEU A 115 -12.52 22.05 -4.07
N SER A 116 -11.66 21.49 -4.92
CA SER A 116 -10.34 20.96 -4.53
C SER A 116 -9.28 21.50 -5.48
N LEU A 117 -8.18 22.02 -4.93
CA LEU A 117 -7.03 22.54 -5.67
C LEU A 117 -5.83 21.66 -5.36
N GLU A 118 -5.16 21.14 -6.39
CA GLU A 118 -3.93 20.36 -6.24
C GLU A 118 -2.86 20.92 -7.18
N VAL A 119 -1.74 21.39 -6.64
CA VAL A 119 -0.70 22.07 -7.43
C VAL A 119 0.69 21.91 -6.82
N SER A 120 1.69 21.72 -7.69
CA SER A 120 3.10 21.75 -7.28
C SER A 120 3.69 23.16 -7.28
N ARG A 121 4.69 23.40 -6.44
CA ARG A 121 5.42 24.69 -6.37
C ARG A 121 5.89 25.23 -7.73
N PRO A 122 6.48 24.44 -8.66
CA PRO A 122 6.87 24.95 -9.96
C PRO A 122 5.67 25.32 -10.86
N GLN A 123 4.55 24.59 -10.79
CA GLN A 123 3.31 24.94 -11.51
C GLN A 123 2.71 26.24 -10.98
N TRP A 124 2.60 26.38 -9.66
CA TRP A 124 2.09 27.59 -9.00
C TRP A 124 2.93 28.84 -9.33
N ARG A 125 4.25 28.68 -9.42
CA ARG A 125 5.16 29.78 -9.81
C ARG A 125 5.00 30.20 -11.28
N ILE A 126 4.56 29.29 -12.16
CA ILE A 126 4.28 29.61 -13.57
C ILE A 126 2.93 30.32 -13.69
N SER A 127 1.90 29.84 -12.98
CA SER A 127 0.59 30.50 -12.91
C SER A 127 -0.03 30.42 -11.51
N PRO A 128 0.00 31.51 -10.71
CA PRO A 128 -0.54 31.58 -9.36
C PRO A 128 -2.04 31.93 -9.36
N ASP A 129 -2.79 31.31 -10.27
CA ASP A 129 -4.23 31.40 -10.42
C ASP A 129 -4.87 30.09 -9.95
N PRO A 130 -5.72 30.09 -8.90
CA PRO A 130 -6.38 28.87 -8.43
C PRO A 130 -7.28 28.24 -9.50
N GLN A 131 -7.91 29.01 -10.39
CA GLN A 131 -8.93 28.49 -11.31
C GLN A 131 -8.39 27.46 -12.31
N ILE A 132 -7.09 27.55 -12.64
CA ILE A 132 -6.41 26.62 -13.56
C ILE A 132 -6.18 25.23 -12.91
N TRP A 133 -5.98 25.21 -11.59
CA TRP A 133 -5.62 24.01 -10.82
C TRP A 133 -6.78 23.48 -9.98
N THR A 134 -7.95 24.11 -10.07
CA THR A 134 -9.13 23.78 -9.27
C THR A 134 -10.05 22.81 -9.98
N THR A 135 -10.39 21.72 -9.29
CA THR A 135 -11.51 20.84 -9.65
C THR A 135 -12.74 21.25 -8.85
N TYR A 136 -13.84 21.52 -9.56
CA TYR A 136 -15.11 21.98 -8.98
C TYR A 136 -16.10 20.83 -8.77
N PHE A 137 -16.65 20.73 -7.55
CA PHE A 137 -17.66 19.71 -7.24
C PHE A 137 -19.05 20.16 -7.70
N LYS A 138 -19.47 19.69 -8.89
CA LYS A 138 -20.73 20.10 -9.54
C LYS A 138 -21.98 19.88 -8.68
N THR A 139 -21.97 18.84 -7.84
CA THR A 139 -23.07 18.49 -6.92
C THR A 139 -23.16 19.39 -5.69
N ALA A 140 -22.13 20.19 -5.39
CA ALA A 140 -22.06 20.95 -4.16
C ALA A 140 -23.15 22.01 -4.04
N ARG A 141 -23.57 22.61 -5.16
CA ARG A 141 -24.67 23.58 -5.22
C ARG A 141 -25.97 23.02 -4.64
N ASP A 142 -26.34 21.80 -5.04
CA ASP A 142 -27.58 21.14 -4.63
C ASP A 142 -27.48 20.64 -3.19
N LEU A 143 -26.33 20.08 -2.81
CA LEU A 143 -26.04 19.63 -1.44
C LEU A 143 -26.03 20.78 -0.42
N LEU A 144 -25.72 22.00 -0.87
CA LEU A 144 -25.76 23.23 -0.09
C LEU A 144 -27.07 24.02 -0.25
N LEU A 145 -28.10 23.41 -0.87
CA LEU A 145 -29.46 23.95 -0.99
C LEU A 145 -29.54 25.29 -1.76
N PHE A 146 -28.58 25.60 -2.64
CA PHE A 146 -28.56 26.84 -3.46
C PHE A 146 -29.46 26.73 -4.71
N GLY A 147 -30.76 26.64 -4.45
CA GLY A 147 -31.81 26.57 -5.47
C GLY A 147 -33.21 26.27 -4.95
N GLN A 148 -33.42 26.35 -3.62
CA GLN A 148 -34.70 26.13 -2.93
C GLN A 148 -35.23 27.43 -2.33
#